data_AF-A0A0J7XYB2-F1
#
_entry.id   AF-A0A0J7XYB2-F1
#
_cell.length_a   1.000
_cell.length_b   1.000
_cell.length_c   1.000
_cell.angle_alpha   90.00
_cell.angle_beta   90.00
_cell.angle_gamma   90.00
#
_symmetry.space_group_name_H-M   'P 1'
#
loop_
_entity.id
_entity.type
_entity.pdbx_description
1 polymer ?
#
loop_
_entity_poly.entity_id
_entity_poly.type
_entity_poly.pdbx_seq_one_letter_code
_entity_poly.pdbx_strand_id
1 'polypeptide(L)'
;MLILALPILLGIAGLSKACAAIDEAPSPPTVPAGKAVAAQPASLGAAPPAPRLPPADLDKLYPFYMPMDALRQPAIKLTVKCDASRAAGREVYAGRDGESLYGRAEGGYEFVYEALDSAGQPCVYPFAPWMPQIVGSLQGTQYILRSSIPGQRVTFRSNNEWATIDLRMFDIGQQRVHFEMRDIELDFPGAVQPMGAVHLEAVGTARPGLLTAVIRRSKIYGGKNALFVPGGQTMLYIEDSELAGNVGSNVDQEHTSYINGILVSHFRNTSFHGQLAWQNIASGHQIKDKAYLRIYENVTVSNQPNTSTPSAMPLIDASSFGFTWSDNLHLQRVAPAQAPRDALIDLRSEILYGAPENYPWNVLVDGAWLMPASPLTVLDKVYLSVFLNTRVDSFRTEPYAIALRPQGTSIAPGTTTVEGNDSTNRAQQRMVSLAFNTTGRFKQVYSNEGWTFTDPELPAGAEWVTDRDAFIRHALGLIGR
;
A
#
# COMPACT_ATOMS: atom_id res chain seq x y z
N MET A 1 -51.63 8.93 12.06
CA MET A 1 -53.08 8.76 11.80
C MET A 1 -53.30 9.29 10.39
N LEU A 2 -53.84 8.46 9.47
CA LEU A 2 -53.87 8.68 7.98
C LEU A 2 -52.45 8.77 7.33
N ILE A 3 -52.08 8.20 6.17
CA ILE A 3 -52.69 7.43 5.04
C ILE A 3 -53.06 8.25 3.78
N LEU A 4 -52.55 7.78 2.61
CA LEU A 4 -52.89 8.11 1.19
C LEU A 4 -52.44 9.51 0.65
N ALA A 5 -52.10 9.73 -0.64
CA ALA A 5 -51.97 8.86 -1.84
C ALA A 5 -51.03 9.43 -2.96
N LEU A 6 -50.77 8.62 -3.99
CA LEU A 6 -50.39 8.94 -5.40
C LEU A 6 -51.58 8.49 -6.33
N PRO A 7 -51.60 8.47 -7.70
CA PRO A 7 -50.63 8.83 -8.78
C PRO A 7 -51.28 9.55 -10.03
N ILE A 8 -50.65 9.46 -11.24
CA ILE A 8 -51.18 9.71 -12.63
C ILE A 8 -51.32 11.21 -13.05
N LEU A 9 -51.02 11.75 -14.26
CA LEU A 9 -50.51 11.35 -15.61
C LEU A 9 -51.50 11.59 -16.80
N LEU A 10 -50.99 11.66 -18.06
CA LEU A 10 -51.57 12.13 -19.37
C LEU A 10 -51.56 13.67 -19.57
N GLY A 11 -51.44 14.22 -20.80
CA GLY A 11 -51.15 13.64 -22.13
C GLY A 11 -51.54 14.57 -23.32
N ILE A 12 -51.16 14.21 -24.56
CA ILE A 12 -51.58 14.83 -25.88
C ILE A 12 -50.96 16.23 -26.18
N ALA A 13 -50.84 16.74 -27.43
CA ALA A 13 -50.14 16.31 -28.67
C ALA A 13 -50.53 17.26 -29.84
N GLY A 14 -49.63 17.49 -30.82
CA GLY A 14 -49.84 18.38 -31.99
C GLY A 14 -48.54 19.14 -32.35
N LEU A 15 -47.77 18.90 -33.43
CA LEU A 15 -48.02 18.44 -34.82
C LEU A 15 -48.41 19.58 -35.78
N SER A 16 -47.42 20.14 -36.49
CA SER A 16 -47.58 20.97 -37.70
C SER A 16 -46.38 20.84 -38.66
N LYS A 17 -46.70 20.65 -39.95
CA LYS A 17 -45.84 20.61 -41.16
C LYS A 17 -46.30 21.76 -42.09
N ALA A 18 -45.65 22.21 -43.17
CA ALA A 18 -44.32 22.01 -43.79
C ALA A 18 -44.13 23.10 -44.91
N CYS A 19 -43.33 22.79 -45.95
CA CYS A 19 -42.97 23.53 -47.18
C CYS A 19 -41.62 24.31 -47.09
N ALA A 20 -40.57 24.06 -47.89
CA ALA A 20 -40.39 23.94 -49.37
C ALA A 20 -40.08 25.32 -50.03
N ALA A 21 -39.27 25.47 -51.08
CA ALA A 21 -38.68 24.52 -52.06
C ALA A 21 -37.24 24.97 -52.48
N ILE A 22 -36.27 24.06 -52.73
CA ILE A 22 -35.75 23.56 -54.04
C ILE A 22 -34.96 24.59 -54.89
N ASP A 23 -33.71 24.25 -55.26
CA ASP A 23 -33.17 24.43 -56.63
C ASP A 23 -31.93 23.52 -56.90
N GLU A 24 -31.59 23.26 -58.16
CA GLU A 24 -30.53 22.32 -58.65
C GLU A 24 -29.71 22.95 -59.82
N ALA A 25 -28.59 22.43 -60.38
CA ALA A 25 -27.82 21.17 -60.33
C ALA A 25 -26.32 21.50 -60.67
N PRO A 26 -25.40 20.64 -61.21
CA PRO A 26 -25.40 19.17 -61.43
C PRO A 26 -24.12 18.41 -60.93
N SER A 27 -24.16 17.08 -60.99
CA SER A 27 -23.01 16.14 -60.87
C SER A 27 -22.45 15.77 -62.26
N PRO A 28 -21.18 15.32 -62.46
CA PRO A 28 -20.62 14.03 -61.99
C PRO A 28 -19.09 14.11 -61.63
N PRO A 29 -18.29 13.02 -61.44
CA PRO A 29 -18.59 11.58 -61.46
C PRO A 29 -18.16 10.78 -60.21
N THR A 30 -18.60 9.53 -60.14
CA THR A 30 -18.25 8.54 -59.11
C THR A 30 -16.97 7.75 -59.44
N VAL A 31 -16.16 7.45 -58.42
CA VAL A 31 -15.00 6.55 -58.46
C VAL A 31 -15.11 5.56 -57.27
N PRO A 32 -14.70 4.27 -57.37
CA PRO A 32 -15.06 3.25 -56.38
C PRO A 32 -14.38 3.40 -54.99
N ALA A 33 -15.00 2.81 -53.98
CA ALA A 33 -14.58 2.91 -52.58
C ALA A 33 -13.28 2.15 -52.26
N GLY A 34 -12.21 2.91 -51.98
CA GLY A 34 -11.05 2.42 -51.23
C GLY A 34 -11.27 2.58 -49.72
N LYS A 35 -10.81 1.61 -48.91
CA LYS A 35 -10.89 1.70 -47.43
C LYS A 35 -9.96 2.80 -46.91
N ALA A 36 -10.50 3.95 -46.56
CA ALA A 36 -9.80 4.96 -45.78
C ALA A 36 -9.56 4.43 -44.35
N VAL A 37 -8.35 3.94 -44.09
CA VAL A 37 -7.90 3.64 -42.73
C VAL A 37 -7.74 4.97 -42.00
N ALA A 38 -8.51 5.17 -40.92
CA ALA A 38 -8.37 6.35 -40.08
C ALA A 38 -6.95 6.39 -39.49
N ALA A 39 -6.21 7.47 -39.76
CA ALA A 39 -4.87 7.64 -39.25
C ALA A 39 -4.91 7.74 -37.71
N GLN A 40 -4.27 6.79 -37.04
CA GLN A 40 -4.04 6.88 -35.60
C GLN A 40 -3.13 8.09 -35.33
N PRO A 41 -3.37 8.89 -34.27
CA PRO A 41 -2.40 9.86 -33.81
C PRO A 41 -1.09 9.14 -33.52
N ALA A 42 0.02 9.63 -34.08
CA ALA A 42 1.33 9.02 -33.86
C ALA A 42 1.65 9.03 -32.36
N SER A 43 2.02 7.86 -31.81
CA SER A 43 2.51 7.78 -30.44
C SER A 43 3.77 8.64 -30.30
N LEU A 44 3.75 9.59 -29.37
CA LEU A 44 4.97 10.24 -28.91
C LEU A 44 5.90 9.15 -28.41
N GLY A 45 7.06 9.00 -29.06
CA GLY A 45 7.95 7.87 -28.84
C GLY A 45 8.37 7.81 -27.37
N ALA A 46 8.12 6.68 -26.73
CA ALA A 46 8.64 6.43 -25.39
C ALA A 46 10.17 6.59 -25.42
N ALA A 47 10.71 7.42 -24.54
CA ALA A 47 12.16 7.54 -24.40
C ALA A 47 12.75 6.15 -24.15
N PRO A 48 13.93 5.82 -24.72
CA PRO A 48 14.56 4.53 -24.47
C PRO A 48 14.73 4.36 -22.96
N PRO A 49 14.34 3.20 -22.38
CA PRO A 49 14.37 3.02 -20.94
C PRO A 49 15.79 3.27 -20.42
N ALA A 50 15.90 4.16 -19.42
CA ALA A 50 17.17 4.50 -18.82
C ALA A 50 17.93 3.23 -18.39
N PRO A 51 19.27 3.17 -18.53
CA PRO A 51 20.04 1.97 -18.21
C PRO A 51 19.73 1.47 -16.80
N ARG A 52 19.01 0.35 -16.71
CA ARG A 52 18.71 -0.29 -15.42
C ARG A 52 20.03 -0.82 -14.87
N LEU A 53 20.40 -0.35 -13.68
CA LEU A 53 21.53 -0.90 -12.94
C LEU A 53 21.32 -2.41 -12.71
N PRO A 54 22.39 -3.23 -12.67
CA PRO A 54 22.29 -4.63 -12.29
C PRO A 54 21.57 -4.79 -10.94
N PRO A 55 20.76 -5.85 -10.73
CA PRO A 55 20.06 -6.06 -9.45
C PRO A 55 20.97 -5.99 -8.23
N ALA A 56 22.19 -6.53 -8.33
CA ALA A 56 23.21 -6.50 -7.29
C ALA A 56 23.76 -5.10 -6.93
N ASP A 57 23.52 -4.08 -7.77
CA ASP A 57 23.85 -2.68 -7.50
C ASP A 57 22.63 -1.90 -6.99
N LEU A 58 21.43 -2.21 -7.49
CA LEU A 58 20.16 -1.71 -6.91
C LEU A 58 20.00 -2.15 -5.45
N ASP A 59 20.43 -3.37 -5.12
CA ASP A 59 20.42 -3.96 -3.76
C ASP A 59 21.23 -3.20 -2.70
N LYS A 60 22.01 -2.19 -3.11
CA LYS A 60 22.80 -1.31 -2.23
C LYS A 60 22.12 0.05 -2.01
N LEU A 61 21.07 0.38 -2.77
CA LEU A 61 20.42 1.69 -2.77
C LEU A 61 19.19 1.68 -1.86
N TYR A 62 19.19 2.57 -0.88
CA TYR A 62 18.07 2.77 0.05
C TYR A 62 17.47 4.18 -0.14
N PRO A 63 16.18 4.39 0.18
CA PRO A 63 15.58 5.72 0.14
C PRO A 63 16.38 6.69 1.04
N PHE A 64 16.59 7.94 0.59
CA PHE A 64 17.52 8.88 1.26
C PHE A 64 17.19 9.18 2.74
N TYR A 65 15.93 8.98 3.12
CA TYR A 65 15.38 9.22 4.46
C TYR A 65 15.40 7.97 5.35
N MET A 66 15.83 6.82 4.83
CA MET A 66 16.00 5.57 5.56
C MET A 66 17.48 5.45 5.97
N PRO A 67 17.89 5.96 7.14
CA PRO A 67 19.28 5.89 7.56
C PRO A 67 19.70 4.43 7.75
N MET A 68 20.77 4.02 7.07
CA MET A 68 21.35 2.67 7.19
C MET A 68 22.64 2.64 8.04
N ASP A 69 23.02 3.79 8.61
CA ASP A 69 24.17 3.93 9.49
C ASP A 69 24.00 3.18 10.81
N ALA A 70 25.14 2.90 11.46
CA ALA A 70 25.29 2.13 12.70
C ALA A 70 24.78 0.67 12.64
N LEU A 71 24.44 0.15 11.46
CA LEU A 71 24.23 -1.27 11.22
C LEU A 71 25.58 -2.01 11.09
N ARG A 72 25.69 -3.20 11.70
CA ARG A 72 26.84 -4.10 11.65
C ARG A 72 26.60 -5.14 10.54
N GLN A 73 27.62 -5.54 9.79
CA GLN A 73 27.48 -6.68 8.87
C GLN A 73 27.02 -7.93 9.65
N PRO A 74 26.10 -8.76 9.09
CA PRO A 74 25.63 -9.96 9.74
C PRO A 74 26.78 -10.83 10.26
N ALA A 75 26.78 -11.12 11.56
CA ALA A 75 27.83 -11.90 12.21
C ALA A 75 27.85 -13.37 11.74
N ILE A 76 26.71 -13.84 11.22
CA ILE A 76 26.51 -15.20 10.72
C ILE A 76 26.00 -15.13 9.27
N LYS A 77 26.67 -15.87 8.37
CA LYS A 77 26.25 -16.06 6.98
C LYS A 77 26.00 -17.55 6.73
N LEU A 78 24.80 -17.89 6.29
CA LEU A 78 24.34 -19.27 6.08
C LEU A 78 23.88 -19.46 4.64
N THR A 79 24.62 -20.26 3.88
CA THR A 79 24.23 -20.64 2.51
C THR A 79 23.42 -21.95 2.57
N VAL A 80 22.19 -21.92 2.08
CA VAL A 80 21.23 -23.04 2.17
C VAL A 80 21.20 -23.82 0.86
N LYS A 81 21.61 -25.08 0.92
CA LYS A 81 21.81 -25.94 -0.26
C LYS A 81 20.49 -26.41 -0.85
N CYS A 82 20.23 -26.14 -2.13
CA CYS A 82 18.92 -26.40 -2.74
C CYS A 82 18.50 -27.88 -2.62
N ASP A 83 19.22 -28.79 -3.29
CA ASP A 83 18.82 -30.21 -3.35
C ASP A 83 18.93 -30.94 -2.02
N ALA A 84 19.94 -30.62 -1.21
CA ALA A 84 20.07 -31.21 0.11
C ALA A 84 18.90 -30.80 1.04
N SER A 85 18.45 -29.54 0.96
CA SER A 85 17.31 -29.06 1.74
C SER A 85 15.97 -29.62 1.21
N ARG A 86 15.82 -29.76 -0.11
CA ARG A 86 14.67 -30.44 -0.74
C ARG A 86 14.56 -31.90 -0.30
N ALA A 87 15.68 -32.63 -0.26
CA ALA A 87 15.74 -34.02 0.18
C ALA A 87 15.53 -34.18 1.69
N ALA A 88 15.96 -33.21 2.51
CA ALA A 88 15.83 -33.25 3.97
C ALA A 88 14.50 -32.70 4.52
N GLY A 89 13.74 -31.94 3.72
CA GLY A 89 12.51 -31.28 4.16
C GLY A 89 12.71 -30.08 5.11
N ARG A 90 13.95 -29.59 5.25
CA ARG A 90 14.39 -28.48 6.12
C ARG A 90 15.62 -27.81 5.54
N GLU A 91 16.07 -26.65 6.05
CA GLU A 91 17.38 -26.12 5.65
C GLU A 91 18.53 -27.11 5.92
N VAL A 92 19.38 -27.29 4.91
CA VAL A 92 20.69 -27.92 5.00
C VAL A 92 21.75 -26.90 4.60
N TYR A 93 22.64 -26.59 5.54
CA TYR A 93 23.59 -25.50 5.43
C TYR A 93 24.94 -25.93 4.85
N ALA A 94 25.56 -25.05 4.06
CA ALA A 94 26.92 -25.24 3.56
C ALA A 94 27.95 -24.94 4.66
N GLY A 95 28.21 -25.91 5.55
CA GLY A 95 29.25 -25.82 6.58
C GLY A 95 28.70 -26.07 7.98
N ARG A 96 28.58 -25.01 8.81
CA ARG A 96 28.05 -25.11 10.17
C ARG A 96 26.53 -25.29 10.13
N ASP A 97 26.00 -26.18 10.99
CA ASP A 97 24.56 -26.38 11.14
C ASP A 97 23.91 -25.23 11.92
N GLY A 98 22.69 -24.85 11.55
CA GLY A 98 21.94 -23.74 12.15
C GLY A 98 21.63 -23.97 13.63
N GLU A 99 21.38 -25.21 14.03
CA GLU A 99 21.14 -25.58 15.43
C GLU A 99 22.33 -25.23 16.34
N SER A 100 23.57 -25.27 15.82
CA SER A 100 24.79 -24.93 16.59
C SER A 100 24.93 -23.44 16.92
N LEU A 101 24.03 -22.60 16.42
CA LEU A 101 24.09 -21.13 16.47
C LEU A 101 22.96 -20.51 17.32
N TYR A 102 22.05 -21.34 17.83
CA TYR A 102 20.84 -20.88 18.54
C TYR A 102 21.17 -20.00 19.76
N GLY A 103 20.58 -18.81 19.82
CA GLY A 103 20.64 -17.90 20.98
C GLY A 103 21.99 -17.21 21.27
N ARG A 104 22.94 -17.16 20.32
CA ARG A 104 24.30 -16.57 20.55
C ARG A 104 24.84 -15.64 19.45
N ALA A 105 23.97 -15.02 18.66
CA ALA A 105 24.34 -14.29 17.44
C ALA A 105 24.18 -12.77 17.53
N GLU A 106 25.01 -12.09 18.34
CA GLU A 106 25.06 -10.61 18.29
C GLU A 106 25.46 -10.11 16.89
N GLY A 107 24.70 -9.18 16.31
CA GLY A 107 24.95 -8.61 14.98
C GLY A 107 24.15 -9.24 13.84
N GLY A 108 23.58 -10.43 14.02
CA GLY A 108 22.55 -10.98 13.12
C GLY A 108 23.00 -11.94 12.01
N TYR A 109 22.09 -12.20 11.07
CA TYR A 109 22.11 -13.33 10.13
C TYR A 109 21.89 -12.90 8.67
N GLU A 110 22.67 -13.48 7.75
CA GLU A 110 22.39 -13.49 6.30
C GLU A 110 22.13 -14.91 5.83
N PHE A 111 20.91 -15.18 5.37
CA PHE A 111 20.52 -16.42 4.72
C PHE A 111 20.60 -16.26 3.20
N VAL A 112 21.35 -17.16 2.56
CA VAL A 112 21.60 -17.16 1.12
C VAL A 112 21.11 -18.48 0.54
N TYR A 113 19.91 -18.46 -0.01
CA TYR A 113 19.27 -19.64 -0.58
C TYR A 113 19.74 -19.88 -2.02
N GLU A 114 20.16 -21.09 -2.35
CA GLU A 114 20.58 -21.42 -3.72
C GLU A 114 19.44 -21.28 -4.72
N ALA A 115 19.61 -20.36 -5.68
CA ALA A 115 18.61 -20.00 -6.69
C ALA A 115 18.23 -21.15 -7.64
N LEU A 116 19.09 -22.17 -7.74
CA LEU A 116 19.03 -23.26 -8.71
C LEU A 116 19.27 -24.62 -8.04
N ASP A 117 18.64 -25.65 -8.58
CA ASP A 117 18.99 -27.04 -8.31
C ASP A 117 20.12 -27.55 -9.23
N SER A 118 20.57 -28.79 -9.00
CA SER A 118 21.60 -29.44 -9.80
C SER A 118 21.20 -29.74 -11.26
N ALA A 119 19.91 -29.60 -11.62
CA ALA A 119 19.41 -29.64 -12.99
C ALA A 119 19.25 -28.23 -13.61
N GLY A 120 19.71 -27.18 -12.91
CA GLY A 120 19.62 -25.80 -13.38
C GLY A 120 18.20 -25.23 -13.40
N GLN A 121 17.27 -25.80 -12.62
CA GLN A 121 15.90 -25.30 -12.47
C GLN A 121 15.76 -24.41 -11.23
N PRO A 122 14.86 -23.41 -11.21
CA PRO A 122 14.62 -22.56 -10.04
C PRO A 122 14.29 -23.37 -8.78
N CYS A 123 14.96 -23.07 -7.66
CA CYS A 123 14.79 -23.84 -6.45
C CYS A 123 13.43 -23.60 -5.77
N VAL A 124 12.75 -24.69 -5.42
CA VAL A 124 11.52 -24.70 -4.61
C VAL A 124 11.80 -25.44 -3.30
N TYR A 125 11.79 -24.71 -2.19
CA TYR A 125 12.02 -25.21 -0.84
C TYR A 125 10.70 -25.67 -0.19
N PRO A 126 10.60 -26.91 0.31
CA PRO A 126 9.34 -27.50 0.78
C PRO A 126 8.91 -27.09 2.21
N PHE A 127 9.46 -26.00 2.75
CA PHE A 127 9.37 -25.62 4.17
C PHE A 127 9.33 -24.09 4.38
N ALA A 128 9.24 -23.65 5.64
CA ALA A 128 9.27 -22.26 6.05
C ALA A 128 10.72 -21.76 6.28
N PRO A 129 11.10 -20.53 5.86
CA PRO A 129 12.41 -19.97 6.19
C PRO A 129 12.61 -19.87 7.71
N TRP A 130 13.72 -20.39 8.24
CA TRP A 130 14.01 -20.36 9.68
C TRP A 130 14.31 -18.94 10.19
N MET A 131 13.61 -18.54 11.26
CA MET A 131 13.80 -17.25 11.96
C MET A 131 14.39 -17.46 13.36
N PRO A 132 15.72 -17.43 13.53
CA PRO A 132 16.34 -17.47 14.86
C PRO A 132 16.10 -16.17 15.63
N GLN A 133 15.65 -16.26 16.88
CA GLN A 133 15.69 -15.13 17.80
C GLN A 133 17.13 -14.85 18.27
N ILE A 134 17.47 -13.57 18.43
CA ILE A 134 18.73 -13.13 19.04
C ILE A 134 18.48 -12.75 20.50
N VAL A 135 19.36 -13.24 21.37
CA VAL A 135 19.41 -12.90 22.79
C VAL A 135 20.60 -11.97 23.02
N GLY A 136 20.41 -10.91 23.81
CA GLY A 136 21.43 -9.88 24.04
C GLY A 136 21.12 -8.57 23.32
N SER A 137 22.14 -7.78 22.99
CA SER A 137 21.91 -6.49 22.32
C SER A 137 21.57 -6.65 20.84
N LEU A 138 20.48 -6.01 20.43
CA LEU A 138 20.03 -5.89 19.05
C LEU A 138 20.69 -4.70 18.33
N GLN A 139 21.61 -3.97 18.96
CA GLN A 139 22.20 -2.76 18.38
C GLN A 139 22.99 -3.05 17.12
N GLY A 140 22.57 -2.45 16.01
CA GLY A 140 23.16 -2.64 14.68
C GLY A 140 22.90 -4.03 14.09
N THR A 141 21.98 -4.82 14.62
CA THR A 141 21.69 -6.18 14.15
C THR A 141 20.96 -6.16 12.79
N GLN A 142 21.34 -7.05 11.88
CA GLN A 142 20.68 -7.20 10.57
C GLN A 142 20.18 -8.64 10.35
N TYR A 143 18.97 -8.77 9.82
CA TYR A 143 18.42 -10.03 9.29
C TYR A 143 18.23 -9.87 7.79
N ILE A 144 18.90 -10.71 7.00
CA ILE A 144 18.86 -10.65 5.54
C ILE A 144 18.49 -12.02 5.01
N LEU A 145 17.40 -12.11 4.25
CA LEU A 145 17.02 -13.30 3.48
C LEU A 145 17.09 -12.99 1.99
N ARG A 146 17.85 -13.80 1.24
CA ARG A 146 17.95 -13.59 -0.20
C ARG A 146 18.25 -14.85 -1.01
N SER A 147 17.90 -14.79 -2.29
CA SER A 147 18.46 -15.66 -3.32
C SER A 147 19.99 -15.50 -3.43
N SER A 148 20.68 -16.56 -3.86
CA SER A 148 22.09 -16.55 -4.20
C SER A 148 22.38 -15.80 -5.51
N ILE A 149 21.39 -15.69 -6.41
CA ILE A 149 21.48 -14.99 -7.69
C ILE A 149 20.52 -13.78 -7.67
N PRO A 150 21.03 -12.54 -7.56
CA PRO A 150 20.19 -11.34 -7.53
C PRO A 150 19.32 -11.18 -8.77
N GLY A 151 18.03 -10.94 -8.57
CA GLY A 151 17.01 -10.88 -9.61
C GLY A 151 16.38 -12.23 -9.99
N GLN A 152 16.86 -13.35 -9.43
CA GLN A 152 16.27 -14.67 -9.63
C GLN A 152 15.63 -15.18 -8.34
N ARG A 153 14.30 -15.31 -8.33
CA ARG A 153 13.55 -15.73 -7.13
C ARG A 153 13.80 -17.19 -6.75
N VAL A 154 13.85 -17.45 -5.44
CA VAL A 154 13.61 -18.78 -4.84
C VAL A 154 12.18 -18.86 -4.32
N THR A 155 11.54 -20.02 -4.41
CA THR A 155 10.17 -20.23 -3.90
C THR A 155 10.19 -21.06 -2.63
N PHE A 156 9.45 -20.64 -1.60
CA PHE A 156 9.06 -21.47 -0.47
C PHE A 156 7.60 -21.88 -0.65
N ARG A 157 7.34 -23.18 -0.61
CA ARG A 157 6.00 -23.78 -0.78
C ARG A 157 5.94 -25.11 -0.04
N SER A 158 5.20 -25.17 1.05
CA SER A 158 5.01 -26.38 1.87
C SER A 158 3.62 -26.98 1.68
N ASN A 159 3.51 -28.32 1.77
CA ASN A 159 2.22 -29.03 1.69
C ASN A 159 1.32 -28.79 2.93
N ASN A 160 1.93 -28.33 4.02
CA ASN A 160 1.22 -27.79 5.18
C ASN A 160 1.13 -26.26 5.02
N GLU A 161 0.03 -25.65 5.47
CA GLU A 161 -0.22 -24.19 5.43
C GLU A 161 0.73 -23.33 6.29
N TRP A 162 1.89 -23.85 6.72
CA TRP A 162 2.61 -23.46 7.93
C TRP A 162 3.97 -22.78 7.67
N ALA A 163 4.00 -21.74 6.84
CA ALA A 163 5.24 -21.06 6.52
C ALA A 163 5.12 -19.53 6.56
N THR A 164 5.79 -18.91 7.54
CA THR A 164 5.84 -17.47 7.74
C THR A 164 7.28 -17.03 7.89
N ILE A 165 7.61 -15.83 7.40
CA ILE A 165 8.78 -15.10 7.89
C ILE A 165 8.30 -14.32 9.11
N ASP A 166 8.49 -14.92 10.29
CA ASP A 166 8.02 -14.42 11.58
C ASP A 166 9.18 -13.84 12.39
N LEU A 167 9.48 -12.56 12.17
CA LEU A 167 10.59 -11.86 12.82
C LEU A 167 10.15 -11.27 14.16
N ARG A 168 10.27 -12.07 15.21
CA ARG A 168 9.89 -11.67 16.58
C ARG A 168 11.03 -10.99 17.34
N MET A 169 10.81 -9.76 17.78
CA MET A 169 11.71 -8.97 18.60
C MET A 169 10.93 -8.10 19.58
N PHE A 170 11.21 -8.27 20.87
CA PHE A 170 10.56 -7.53 21.95
C PHE A 170 11.56 -6.56 22.58
N ASP A 171 11.05 -5.49 23.19
CA ASP A 171 11.82 -4.51 23.97
C ASP A 171 13.06 -3.94 23.26
N ILE A 172 12.96 -3.71 21.94
CA ILE A 172 14.06 -3.21 21.11
C ILE A 172 14.59 -1.87 21.65
N GLY A 173 13.71 -1.03 22.19
CA GLY A 173 14.05 0.25 22.79
C GLY A 173 14.73 1.18 21.79
N GLN A 174 15.84 1.79 22.21
CA GLN A 174 16.59 2.77 21.40
C GLN A 174 17.57 2.12 20.41
N GLN A 175 17.50 0.80 20.20
CA GLN A 175 18.43 0.08 19.34
C GLN A 175 18.11 0.23 17.84
N ARG A 176 19.11 -0.06 17.01
CA ARG A 176 19.08 0.01 15.55
C ARG A 176 19.01 -1.40 14.96
N VAL A 177 17.95 -1.73 14.23
CA VAL A 177 17.74 -3.06 13.63
C VAL A 177 17.41 -2.92 12.15
N HIS A 178 17.87 -3.88 11.34
CA HIS A 178 17.45 -4.04 9.95
C HIS A 178 16.84 -5.42 9.67
N PHE A 179 15.79 -5.44 8.86
CA PHE A 179 15.28 -6.62 8.17
C PHE A 179 15.30 -6.38 6.66
N GLU A 180 15.80 -7.34 5.90
CA GLU A 180 15.80 -7.31 4.44
C GLU A 180 15.35 -8.66 3.84
N MET A 181 14.46 -8.60 2.85
CA MET A 181 14.10 -9.73 2.00
C MET A 181 14.30 -9.38 0.52
N ARG A 182 15.04 -10.20 -0.23
CA ARG A 182 15.31 -10.01 -1.67
C ARG A 182 15.10 -11.28 -2.47
N ASP A 183 14.39 -11.16 -3.60
CA ASP A 183 14.19 -12.29 -4.53
C ASP A 183 13.64 -13.55 -3.84
N ILE A 184 12.69 -13.36 -2.92
CA ILE A 184 12.00 -14.45 -2.22
C ILE A 184 10.54 -14.51 -2.70
N GLU A 185 10.05 -15.72 -2.95
CA GLU A 185 8.65 -15.99 -3.22
C GLU A 185 8.06 -16.89 -2.13
N LEU A 186 7.14 -16.34 -1.35
CA LEU A 186 6.31 -17.04 -0.36
C LEU A 186 4.98 -17.39 -1.03
N ASP A 187 4.84 -18.64 -1.51
CA ASP A 187 3.72 -19.06 -2.36
C ASP A 187 2.96 -20.23 -1.72
N PHE A 188 1.88 -19.91 -1.01
CA PHE A 188 1.11 -20.86 -0.20
C PHE A 188 -0.36 -20.92 -0.65
N PRO A 189 -0.64 -21.31 -1.92
CA PRO A 189 -1.98 -21.27 -2.49
C PRO A 189 -2.95 -22.16 -1.70
N GLY A 190 -3.91 -21.52 -1.02
CA GLY A 190 -4.96 -22.20 -0.24
C GLY A 190 -4.80 -22.15 1.29
N ALA A 191 -3.75 -21.56 1.84
CA ALA A 191 -3.59 -21.41 3.29
C ALA A 191 -4.72 -20.57 3.92
N VAL A 192 -5.45 -21.10 4.92
CA VAL A 192 -6.67 -20.52 5.51
C VAL A 192 -6.41 -19.83 6.86
N GLN A 193 -5.27 -20.13 7.50
CA GLN A 193 -4.86 -19.59 8.80
C GLN A 193 -3.84 -18.42 8.64
N PRO A 194 -3.37 -17.74 9.71
CA PRO A 194 -2.56 -16.51 9.58
C PRO A 194 -1.10 -16.84 9.28
N MET A 195 -0.91 -17.53 8.17
CA MET A 195 0.26 -18.31 7.82
C MET A 195 0.47 -18.18 6.29
N GLY A 196 1.71 -18.09 5.84
CA GLY A 196 2.09 -17.66 4.47
C GLY A 196 2.76 -16.28 4.41
N ALA A 197 2.70 -15.50 5.50
CA ALA A 197 2.98 -14.07 5.54
C ALA A 197 4.43 -13.69 5.85
N VAL A 198 4.78 -12.43 5.57
CA VAL A 198 5.84 -11.70 6.29
C VAL A 198 5.22 -11.02 7.51
N HIS A 199 5.56 -11.49 8.70
CA HIS A 199 5.11 -10.98 9.99
C HIS A 199 6.30 -10.39 10.73
N LEU A 200 6.32 -9.06 10.90
CA LEU A 200 7.42 -8.36 11.57
C LEU A 200 7.02 -7.99 13.00
N GLU A 201 6.92 -8.95 13.92
CA GLU A 201 6.56 -8.72 15.34
C GLU A 201 7.73 -8.07 16.11
N ALA A 202 8.11 -6.87 15.68
CA ALA A 202 9.24 -6.11 16.19
C ALA A 202 8.76 -4.87 16.95
N VAL A 203 8.60 -5.02 18.27
CA VAL A 203 7.87 -4.10 19.14
C VAL A 203 8.76 -3.42 20.18
N GLY A 204 8.24 -2.37 20.82
CA GLY A 204 8.96 -1.60 21.84
C GLY A 204 10.07 -0.70 21.28
N THR A 205 10.07 -0.40 19.99
CA THR A 205 11.02 0.55 19.36
C THR A 205 10.75 1.98 19.81
N ALA A 206 11.79 2.69 20.26
CA ALA A 206 11.71 4.04 20.84
C ALA A 206 12.82 4.95 20.29
N ARG A 207 12.53 6.25 20.12
CA ARG A 207 13.49 7.25 19.62
C ARG A 207 14.74 7.33 20.54
N PRO A 208 15.98 7.43 20.02
CA PRO A 208 16.39 7.57 18.61
C PRO A 208 16.46 6.26 17.80
N GLY A 209 16.16 5.13 18.41
CA GLY A 209 16.11 3.81 17.78
C GLY A 209 15.19 3.75 16.56
N LEU A 210 15.39 2.69 15.79
CA LEU A 210 14.70 2.46 14.52
C LEU A 210 14.81 0.99 14.08
N LEU A 211 13.69 0.42 13.64
CA LEU A 211 13.69 -0.72 12.71
C LEU A 211 13.60 -0.20 11.28
N THR A 212 14.50 -0.64 10.39
CA THR A 212 14.30 -0.52 8.93
C THR A 212 13.94 -1.88 8.35
N ALA A 213 12.81 -1.98 7.64
CA ALA A 213 12.32 -3.20 7.01
C ALA A 213 12.25 -2.99 5.49
N VAL A 214 12.88 -3.85 4.71
CA VAL A 214 13.00 -3.69 3.26
C VAL A 214 12.68 -4.99 2.52
N ILE A 215 11.79 -4.92 1.53
CA ILE A 215 11.35 -6.06 0.72
C ILE A 215 11.54 -5.71 -0.77
N ARG A 216 12.36 -6.46 -1.49
CA ARG A 216 12.70 -6.18 -2.90
C ARG A 216 12.38 -7.37 -3.79
N ARG A 217 11.83 -7.11 -4.98
CA ARG A 217 11.63 -8.10 -6.06
C ARG A 217 10.96 -9.40 -5.61
N SER A 218 10.10 -9.34 -4.61
CA SER A 218 9.56 -10.52 -3.92
C SER A 218 8.09 -10.77 -4.28
N LYS A 219 7.57 -11.96 -4.00
CA LYS A 219 6.13 -12.27 -4.08
C LYS A 219 5.68 -12.90 -2.77
N ILE A 220 4.57 -12.43 -2.20
CA ILE A 220 4.09 -12.85 -0.88
C ILE A 220 2.62 -13.19 -0.96
N TYR A 221 2.25 -14.44 -0.66
CA TYR A 221 0.87 -14.89 -0.57
C TYR A 221 0.45 -15.21 0.87
N GLY A 222 -0.46 -14.39 1.43
CA GLY A 222 -0.95 -14.55 2.80
C GLY A 222 -2.30 -15.25 2.92
N GLY A 223 -2.42 -16.19 3.86
CA GLY A 223 -3.72 -16.73 4.27
C GLY A 223 -4.58 -15.70 5.02
N LYS A 224 -3.95 -14.95 5.95
CA LYS A 224 -4.52 -13.78 6.64
C LYS A 224 -3.42 -12.73 6.84
N ASN A 225 -3.52 -11.58 6.16
CA ASN A 225 -2.43 -10.59 6.01
C ASN A 225 -1.20 -11.20 5.33
N ALA A 226 -0.93 -10.87 4.06
CA ALA A 226 0.35 -11.19 3.41
C ALA A 226 1.52 -10.45 4.06
N LEU A 227 1.26 -9.25 4.58
CA LEU A 227 2.21 -8.46 5.37
C LEU A 227 1.54 -7.94 6.66
N PHE A 228 2.20 -8.13 7.80
CA PHE A 228 1.85 -7.49 9.06
C PHE A 228 3.05 -6.71 9.65
N VAL A 229 2.81 -5.45 10.03
CA VAL A 229 3.79 -4.61 10.74
C VAL A 229 3.10 -3.87 11.91
N PRO A 230 3.57 -4.03 13.16
CA PRO A 230 3.02 -3.41 14.36
C PRO A 230 3.54 -1.97 14.57
N GLY A 231 2.90 -1.25 15.50
CA GLY A 231 3.23 0.13 15.85
C GLY A 231 4.62 0.30 16.47
N GLY A 232 5.28 1.40 16.11
CA GLY A 232 6.59 1.74 16.65
C GLY A 232 7.42 2.65 15.75
N GLN A 233 8.67 2.87 16.16
CA GLN A 233 9.66 3.61 15.39
C GLN A 233 10.23 2.70 14.27
N THR A 234 9.42 2.47 13.23
CA THR A 234 9.69 1.55 12.11
C THR A 234 9.57 2.25 10.76
N MET A 235 10.49 2.00 9.83
CA MET A 235 10.43 2.43 8.43
C MET A 235 10.39 1.21 7.50
N LEU A 236 9.35 1.11 6.69
CA LEU A 236 9.11 0.04 5.72
C LEU A 236 9.31 0.56 4.30
N TYR A 237 10.08 -0.15 3.48
CA TYR A 237 10.19 0.06 2.04
C TYR A 237 9.96 -1.25 1.27
N ILE A 238 9.13 -1.21 0.24
CA ILE A 238 8.84 -2.35 -0.64
C ILE A 238 9.02 -1.91 -2.10
N GLU A 239 9.80 -2.65 -2.88
CA GLU A 239 9.99 -2.36 -4.31
C GLU A 239 9.89 -3.59 -5.21
N ASP A 240 9.40 -3.38 -6.44
CA ASP A 240 9.29 -4.39 -7.52
C ASP A 240 8.58 -5.69 -7.10
N SER A 241 7.65 -5.62 -6.15
CA SER A 241 7.10 -6.79 -5.44
C SER A 241 5.59 -6.97 -5.66
N GLU A 242 5.11 -8.18 -5.37
CA GLU A 242 3.70 -8.56 -5.44
C GLU A 242 3.24 -9.05 -4.06
N LEU A 243 2.21 -8.41 -3.49
CA LEU A 243 1.56 -8.84 -2.26
C LEU A 243 0.14 -9.29 -2.59
N ALA A 244 -0.14 -10.56 -2.31
CA ALA A 244 -1.30 -11.26 -2.79
C ALA A 244 -2.02 -11.97 -1.64
N GLY A 245 -3.34 -12.01 -1.73
CA GLY A 245 -4.15 -12.95 -0.96
C GLY A 245 -4.50 -12.50 0.45
N ASN A 246 -5.72 -12.87 0.79
CA ASN A 246 -6.25 -13.11 2.12
C ASN A 246 -7.53 -13.93 1.91
N VAL A 247 -7.58 -15.13 2.49
CA VAL A 247 -8.74 -16.05 2.45
C VAL A 247 -9.29 -16.33 3.85
N GLY A 248 -9.01 -15.40 4.77
CA GLY A 248 -9.35 -15.48 6.18
C GLY A 248 -10.83 -15.38 6.54
N SER A 249 -11.07 -15.26 7.85
CA SER A 249 -12.37 -15.40 8.51
C SER A 249 -12.77 -14.21 9.40
N ASN A 250 -11.88 -13.25 9.65
CA ASN A 250 -12.09 -12.11 10.54
C ASN A 250 -12.01 -10.78 9.75
N VAL A 251 -13.17 -10.29 9.36
CA VAL A 251 -13.39 -9.18 8.43
C VAL A 251 -12.75 -7.84 8.85
N ASP A 252 -12.49 -7.65 10.14
CA ASP A 252 -11.99 -6.38 10.72
C ASP A 252 -10.47 -6.36 10.94
N GLN A 253 -9.81 -7.52 10.95
CA GLN A 253 -8.39 -7.68 11.32
C GLN A 253 -7.53 -8.31 10.22
N GLU A 254 -8.13 -8.69 9.10
CA GLU A 254 -7.47 -9.43 8.03
C GLU A 254 -7.62 -8.68 6.70
N HIS A 255 -6.48 -8.28 6.13
CA HIS A 255 -6.31 -7.44 4.96
C HIS A 255 -5.28 -8.12 4.02
N THR A 256 -4.92 -7.54 2.87
CA THR A 256 -3.72 -8.03 2.13
C THR A 256 -2.44 -7.55 2.84
N SER A 257 -2.38 -6.29 3.27
CA SER A 257 -1.35 -5.77 4.18
C SER A 257 -1.95 -4.97 5.33
N TYR A 258 -1.45 -5.19 6.53
CA TYR A 258 -1.90 -4.54 7.77
C TYR A 258 -0.72 -3.87 8.48
N ILE A 259 -0.63 -2.56 8.32
CA ILE A 259 0.45 -1.72 8.84
C ILE A 259 -0.13 -0.76 9.86
N ASN A 260 0.22 -0.97 11.12
CA ASN A 260 -0.24 -0.17 12.24
C ASN A 260 0.87 0.78 12.70
N GLY A 261 0.63 2.09 12.74
CA GLY A 261 1.36 3.01 13.63
C GLY A 261 2.86 3.18 13.44
N ILE A 262 3.42 2.87 12.26
CA ILE A 262 4.85 3.02 11.97
C ILE A 262 5.25 4.45 11.57
N LEU A 263 6.54 4.75 11.40
CA LEU A 263 6.99 6.07 10.93
C LEU A 263 6.77 6.25 9.43
N VAL A 264 7.23 5.29 8.62
CA VAL A 264 7.17 5.40 7.16
C VAL A 264 6.75 4.08 6.54
N SER A 265 5.80 4.12 5.62
CA SER A 265 5.60 3.10 4.59
C SER A 265 5.94 3.70 3.22
N HIS A 266 6.63 2.93 2.39
CA HIS A 266 6.86 3.29 1.00
C HIS A 266 6.78 2.05 0.12
N PHE A 267 5.85 2.05 -0.84
CA PHE A 267 5.72 1.01 -1.85
C PHE A 267 6.04 1.60 -3.23
N ARG A 268 6.88 0.90 -4.01
CA ARG A 268 7.36 1.32 -5.32
C ARG A 268 7.23 0.21 -6.35
N ASN A 269 6.69 0.48 -7.54
CA ASN A 269 6.50 -0.53 -8.60
C ASN A 269 5.80 -1.83 -8.08
N THR A 270 4.93 -1.70 -7.09
CA THR A 270 4.45 -2.82 -6.27
C THR A 270 2.94 -3.01 -6.45
N SER A 271 2.50 -4.26 -6.55
CA SER A 271 1.08 -4.63 -6.67
C SER A 271 0.54 -5.26 -5.40
N PHE A 272 -0.66 -4.84 -4.99
CA PHE A 272 -1.43 -5.40 -3.89
C PHE A 272 -2.75 -5.94 -4.42
N HIS A 273 -3.02 -7.24 -4.23
CA HIS A 273 -4.26 -7.86 -4.70
C HIS A 273 -4.78 -8.99 -3.81
N GLY A 274 -6.05 -9.35 -4.03
CA GLY A 274 -6.70 -10.47 -3.36
C GLY A 274 -7.08 -10.23 -1.90
N GLN A 275 -8.37 -10.00 -1.68
CA GLN A 275 -9.02 -10.00 -0.36
C GLN A 275 -10.38 -10.69 -0.48
N LEU A 276 -10.62 -11.71 0.33
CA LEU A 276 -11.88 -12.43 0.40
C LEU A 276 -12.97 -11.59 1.09
N ALA A 277 -14.12 -11.45 0.42
CA ALA A 277 -15.37 -11.05 1.06
C ALA A 277 -16.00 -12.23 1.82
N TRP A 278 -16.27 -12.06 3.13
CA TRP A 278 -16.82 -13.14 3.95
C TRP A 278 -18.33 -13.22 3.79
N GLN A 279 -18.80 -14.21 3.00
CA GLN A 279 -20.23 -14.43 2.73
C GLN A 279 -20.92 -13.14 2.22
N ASN A 280 -21.75 -12.51 3.06
CA ASN A 280 -22.49 -11.28 2.75
C ASN A 280 -21.88 -10.02 3.41
N ILE A 281 -20.67 -10.13 3.98
CA ILE A 281 -19.98 -9.06 4.72
C ILE A 281 -18.83 -8.51 3.87
N ALA A 282 -18.78 -7.18 3.73
CA ALA A 282 -17.62 -6.48 3.16
C ALA A 282 -16.42 -6.64 4.13
N SER A 283 -15.35 -7.28 3.67
CA SER A 283 -14.29 -7.81 4.53
C SER A 283 -12.92 -7.30 4.09
N GLY A 284 -12.26 -6.53 4.95
CA GLY A 284 -10.90 -6.02 4.82
C GLY A 284 -10.53 -5.23 3.54
N HIS A 285 -9.38 -4.59 3.60
CA HIS A 285 -8.81 -3.75 2.55
C HIS A 285 -7.62 -4.49 1.89
N GLN A 286 -7.18 -4.06 0.70
CA GLN A 286 -5.85 -4.49 0.22
C GLN A 286 -4.77 -3.89 1.10
N ILE A 287 -4.83 -2.57 1.30
CA ILE A 287 -3.86 -1.83 2.11
C ILE A 287 -4.58 -1.19 3.28
N LYS A 288 -4.29 -1.61 4.51
CA LYS A 288 -4.56 -0.81 5.72
C LYS A 288 -3.25 -0.23 6.20
N ASP A 289 -3.08 1.07 6.02
CA ASP A 289 -1.80 1.76 6.25
C ASP A 289 -1.96 2.95 7.20
N LYS A 290 -1.46 2.74 8.42
CA LYS A 290 -1.52 3.70 9.51
C LYS A 290 -0.12 4.19 9.89
N ALA A 291 0.83 4.15 8.95
CA ALA A 291 2.11 4.84 9.07
C ALA A 291 1.93 6.38 9.16
N TYR A 292 2.89 7.07 9.76
CA TYR A 292 2.90 8.54 9.81
C TYR A 292 3.13 9.16 8.43
N LEU A 293 4.09 8.66 7.64
CA LEU A 293 4.34 9.05 6.26
C LEU A 293 4.12 7.86 5.34
N ARG A 294 3.30 8.03 4.30
CA ARG A 294 2.89 6.97 3.37
C ARG A 294 3.25 7.39 1.96
N ILE A 295 4.04 6.59 1.25
CA ILE A 295 4.58 6.93 -0.09
C ILE A 295 4.21 5.81 -1.07
N TYR A 296 3.48 6.13 -2.14
CA TYR A 296 3.06 5.16 -3.16
C TYR A 296 3.54 5.60 -4.56
N GLU A 297 4.67 5.07 -5.02
CA GLU A 297 5.25 5.34 -6.34
C GLU A 297 4.92 4.20 -7.33
N ASN A 298 4.09 4.44 -8.36
CA ASN A 298 3.74 3.42 -9.36
C ASN A 298 3.17 2.13 -8.71
N VAL A 299 2.12 2.28 -7.91
CA VAL A 299 1.50 1.20 -7.13
C VAL A 299 0.18 0.78 -7.77
N THR A 300 -0.06 -0.53 -7.88
CA THR A 300 -1.37 -1.06 -8.30
C THR A 300 -2.07 -1.69 -7.10
N VAL A 301 -3.35 -1.36 -6.89
CA VAL A 301 -4.17 -1.92 -5.81
C VAL A 301 -5.47 -2.46 -6.39
N SER A 302 -5.76 -3.75 -6.20
CA SER A 302 -6.89 -4.44 -6.83
C SER A 302 -7.64 -5.34 -5.85
N ASN A 303 -8.98 -5.26 -5.82
CA ASN A 303 -9.77 -6.23 -5.06
C ASN A 303 -9.90 -7.60 -5.75
N GLN A 304 -9.37 -7.76 -6.98
CA GLN A 304 -9.31 -9.02 -7.72
C GLN A 304 -8.67 -10.12 -6.85
N PRO A 305 -9.38 -11.22 -6.55
CA PRO A 305 -8.82 -12.38 -5.85
C PRO A 305 -8.32 -13.44 -6.83
N ASN A 306 -7.43 -14.31 -6.34
CA ASN A 306 -6.95 -15.47 -7.09
C ASN A 306 -8.05 -16.54 -7.30
N THR A 307 -8.92 -16.75 -6.30
CA THR A 307 -9.84 -17.91 -6.26
C THR A 307 -11.18 -17.68 -5.55
N SER A 308 -11.50 -16.45 -5.12
CA SER A 308 -12.62 -16.17 -4.19
C SER A 308 -13.52 -14.99 -4.64
N THR A 309 -14.35 -14.46 -3.73
CA THR A 309 -15.21 -13.28 -3.96
C THR A 309 -14.44 -11.98 -3.65
N PRO A 310 -14.40 -10.98 -4.56
CA PRO A 310 -13.73 -9.69 -4.31
C PRO A 310 -14.33 -8.93 -3.11
N SER A 311 -13.49 -8.23 -2.34
CA SER A 311 -13.96 -7.34 -1.25
C SER A 311 -14.73 -6.12 -1.75
N ALA A 312 -15.76 -5.73 -0.98
CA ALA A 312 -16.59 -4.54 -1.16
C ALA A 312 -16.11 -3.31 -0.36
N MET A 313 -15.04 -3.44 0.42
CA MET A 313 -14.41 -2.34 1.16
C MET A 313 -13.64 -1.40 0.22
N PRO A 314 -13.18 -0.23 0.71
CA PRO A 314 -12.11 0.53 0.06
C PRO A 314 -10.91 -0.37 -0.24
N LEU A 315 -10.16 -0.04 -1.29
CA LEU A 315 -8.92 -0.71 -1.64
C LEU A 315 -7.80 -0.31 -0.67
N ILE A 316 -7.79 0.98 -0.29
CA ILE A 316 -6.85 1.55 0.68
C ILE A 316 -7.62 2.16 1.86
N ASP A 317 -7.23 1.80 3.08
CA ASP A 317 -7.61 2.40 4.36
C ASP A 317 -6.38 3.06 5.00
N ALA A 318 -6.14 4.32 4.66
CA ALA A 318 -5.03 5.09 5.21
C ALA A 318 -5.47 5.90 6.45
N SER A 319 -4.53 6.38 7.28
CA SER A 319 -4.89 7.38 8.29
C SER A 319 -5.03 8.76 7.65
N SER A 320 -5.99 9.57 8.11
CA SER A 320 -6.04 11.00 7.78
C SER A 320 -5.03 11.83 8.57
N PHE A 321 -4.46 11.28 9.64
CA PHE A 321 -3.34 11.87 10.38
C PHE A 321 -2.01 11.49 9.72
N GLY A 322 -0.99 12.33 9.92
CA GLY A 322 0.28 12.22 9.19
C GLY A 322 0.18 12.69 7.75
N PHE A 323 0.94 12.05 6.86
CA PHE A 323 1.21 12.50 5.49
C PHE A 323 1.07 11.36 4.48
N THR A 324 0.51 11.67 3.32
CA THR A 324 0.43 10.73 2.19
C THR A 324 0.96 11.42 0.93
N TRP A 325 1.87 10.78 0.20
CA TRP A 325 2.28 11.21 -1.13
C TRP A 325 2.16 10.03 -2.09
N SER A 326 1.62 10.26 -3.27
CA SER A 326 1.43 9.19 -4.25
C SER A 326 1.56 9.74 -5.67
N ASP A 327 2.20 8.95 -6.54
CA ASP A 327 2.22 9.19 -7.98
C ASP A 327 2.00 7.87 -8.75
N ASN A 328 1.23 7.96 -9.83
CA ASN A 328 0.80 6.84 -10.68
C ASN A 328 0.17 5.67 -9.90
N LEU A 329 -0.79 5.98 -9.03
CA LEU A 329 -1.56 4.98 -8.28
C LEU A 329 -2.72 4.41 -9.12
N HIS A 330 -2.68 3.12 -9.41
CA HIS A 330 -3.71 2.42 -10.19
C HIS A 330 -4.66 1.65 -9.26
N LEU A 331 -5.88 2.16 -9.12
CA LEU A 331 -6.97 1.58 -8.34
C LEU A 331 -7.87 0.73 -9.25
N GLN A 332 -8.01 -0.55 -8.92
CA GLN A 332 -8.81 -1.51 -9.68
C GLN A 332 -9.90 -2.12 -8.81
N ARG A 333 -11.17 -2.02 -9.23
CA ARG A 333 -12.30 -2.64 -8.50
C ARG A 333 -13.12 -3.52 -9.44
N VAL A 334 -12.95 -4.83 -9.30
CA VAL A 334 -13.82 -5.88 -9.83
C VAL A 334 -15.10 -5.93 -8.99
N ALA A 335 -16.22 -6.37 -9.59
CA ALA A 335 -17.52 -6.45 -8.94
C ALA A 335 -17.48 -7.39 -7.72
N PRO A 336 -17.69 -6.89 -6.49
CA PRO A 336 -17.87 -7.73 -5.30
C PRO A 336 -19.33 -8.22 -5.21
N ALA A 337 -19.61 -9.17 -4.32
CA ALA A 337 -20.97 -9.68 -4.12
C ALA A 337 -21.86 -8.75 -3.26
N GLN A 338 -21.27 -7.89 -2.42
CA GLN A 338 -21.96 -6.93 -1.57
C GLN A 338 -21.98 -5.53 -2.20
N ALA A 339 -22.80 -4.62 -1.69
CA ALA A 339 -22.76 -3.22 -2.12
C ALA A 339 -21.40 -2.58 -1.73
N PRO A 340 -20.58 -2.10 -2.68
CA PRO A 340 -19.29 -1.50 -2.35
C PRO A 340 -19.43 -0.11 -1.74
N ARG A 341 -18.56 0.21 -0.76
CA ARG A 341 -18.45 1.55 -0.14
C ARG A 341 -18.23 2.65 -1.19
N ASP A 342 -18.58 3.87 -0.81
CA ASP A 342 -18.66 5.06 -1.68
C ASP A 342 -17.32 5.55 -2.25
N ALA A 343 -16.20 5.16 -1.65
CA ALA A 343 -14.84 5.46 -2.10
C ALA A 343 -13.99 4.21 -2.41
N LEU A 344 -12.83 4.43 -3.05
CA LEU A 344 -11.74 3.45 -3.24
C LEU A 344 -10.60 3.66 -2.25
N ILE A 345 -10.34 4.91 -1.84
CA ILE A 345 -9.42 5.26 -0.76
C ILE A 345 -10.24 5.92 0.36
N ASP A 346 -10.15 5.37 1.57
CA ASP A 346 -10.69 5.97 2.79
C ASP A 346 -9.51 6.55 3.61
N LEU A 347 -9.48 7.87 3.80
CA LEU A 347 -8.56 8.55 4.71
C LEU A 347 -9.27 8.73 6.05
N ARG A 348 -8.97 7.86 7.04
CA ARG A 348 -9.76 7.74 8.28
C ARG A 348 -9.02 8.20 9.52
N SER A 349 -9.76 8.94 10.35
CA SER A 349 -9.37 9.56 11.63
C SER A 349 -9.78 8.74 12.86
N GLU A 350 -10.59 7.70 12.67
CA GLU A 350 -11.30 6.94 13.71
C GLU A 350 -10.44 6.14 14.70
N ILE A 351 -9.17 5.85 14.39
CA ILE A 351 -8.26 5.12 15.30
C ILE A 351 -6.85 5.72 15.21
N LEU A 352 -6.28 6.01 16.37
CA LEU A 352 -4.92 6.53 16.55
C LEU A 352 -3.93 5.38 16.77
N TYR A 353 -3.14 5.02 15.75
CA TYR A 353 -2.22 3.88 15.82
C TYR A 353 -0.76 4.23 16.13
N GLY A 354 -0.30 5.44 15.78
CA GLY A 354 1.08 5.87 15.97
C GLY A 354 1.37 6.34 17.40
N ALA A 355 2.65 6.41 17.76
CA ALA A 355 3.08 6.99 19.03
C ALA A 355 2.86 8.52 19.05
N PRO A 356 2.53 9.15 20.20
CA PRO A 356 2.17 10.57 20.28
C PRO A 356 3.23 11.52 19.68
N GLU A 357 4.51 11.20 19.83
CA GLU A 357 5.62 12.01 19.30
C GLU A 357 5.74 12.02 17.78
N ASN A 358 4.99 11.15 17.08
CA ASN A 358 4.90 11.16 15.63
C ASN A 358 3.86 12.19 15.12
N TYR A 359 3.10 12.86 16.00
CA TYR A 359 2.04 13.79 15.61
C TYR A 359 2.44 15.25 15.91
N PRO A 360 2.88 16.04 14.92
CA PRO A 360 3.32 17.44 15.13
C PRO A 360 2.19 18.39 15.56
N TRP A 361 0.92 17.98 15.43
CA TRP A 361 -0.26 18.77 15.78
C TRP A 361 -1.33 17.91 16.45
N ASN A 362 -2.26 18.53 17.19
CA ASN A 362 -3.34 17.79 17.84
C ASN A 362 -4.16 16.98 16.81
N VAL A 363 -4.38 15.71 17.12
CA VAL A 363 -5.20 14.76 16.35
C VAL A 363 -6.69 14.88 16.67
N LEU A 364 -7.04 15.57 17.76
CA LEU A 364 -8.40 15.94 18.12
C LEU A 364 -8.70 17.41 17.78
N VAL A 365 -9.97 17.71 17.54
CA VAL A 365 -10.50 19.07 17.50
C VAL A 365 -10.66 19.59 18.93
N ASP A 366 -9.84 20.58 19.29
CA ASP A 366 -9.77 21.23 20.61
C ASP A 366 -10.17 22.72 20.60
N GLY A 367 -10.35 23.32 19.42
CA GLY A 367 -10.60 24.75 19.24
C GLY A 367 -9.34 25.63 19.23
N ALA A 368 -8.14 25.08 19.44
CA ALA A 368 -6.88 25.80 19.29
C ALA A 368 -6.45 25.94 17.81
N TRP A 369 -7.09 25.21 16.91
CA TRP A 369 -6.96 25.34 15.46
C TRP A 369 -8.29 25.77 14.80
N LEU A 370 -8.18 26.66 13.82
CA LEU A 370 -9.20 26.90 12.79
C LEU A 370 -8.50 27.02 11.43
N MET A 371 -9.05 26.37 10.41
CA MET A 371 -8.58 26.48 9.04
C MET A 371 -8.84 27.91 8.51
N PRO A 372 -7.85 28.59 7.91
CA PRO A 372 -8.07 29.90 7.30
C PRO A 372 -8.97 29.81 6.06
N ALA A 373 -9.53 30.95 5.65
CA ALA A 373 -10.39 31.07 4.47
C ALA A 373 -9.72 30.67 3.13
N SER A 374 -8.40 30.56 3.10
CA SER A 374 -7.64 29.93 1.99
C SER A 374 -6.78 28.80 2.54
N PRO A 375 -7.27 27.55 2.57
CA PRO A 375 -6.54 26.40 3.14
C PRO A 375 -5.21 26.09 2.43
N LEU A 376 -5.10 26.43 1.14
CA LEU A 376 -3.91 26.16 0.33
C LEU A 376 -2.69 27.00 0.75
N THR A 377 -2.86 28.07 1.56
CA THR A 377 -1.73 28.87 2.08
C THR A 377 -1.17 28.36 3.42
N VAL A 378 -1.70 27.24 3.94
CA VAL A 378 -1.25 26.62 5.21
C VAL A 378 -1.00 25.11 5.08
N LEU A 379 -0.65 24.64 3.87
CA LEU A 379 -0.30 23.24 3.59
C LEU A 379 0.90 22.75 4.43
N ASP A 380 1.71 23.67 4.96
CA ASP A 380 2.84 23.43 5.87
C ASP A 380 2.42 23.21 7.35
N LYS A 381 1.13 23.38 7.67
CA LYS A 381 0.60 23.41 9.05
C LYS A 381 -0.55 22.41 9.28
N VAL A 382 -0.83 21.54 8.30
CA VAL A 382 -1.98 20.61 8.27
C VAL A 382 -1.52 19.21 7.89
N TYR A 383 -2.24 18.19 8.37
CA TYR A 383 -2.06 16.82 7.89
C TYR A 383 -2.43 16.74 6.42
N LEU A 384 -1.50 16.29 5.56
CA LEU A 384 -1.59 16.50 4.12
C LEU A 384 -1.50 15.19 3.35
N SER A 385 -2.49 14.92 2.50
CA SER A 385 -2.44 13.83 1.52
C SER A 385 -2.42 14.38 0.10
N VAL A 386 -1.52 13.86 -0.74
CA VAL A 386 -1.32 14.27 -2.13
C VAL A 386 -1.39 13.04 -3.03
N PHE A 387 -2.23 13.12 -4.07
CA PHE A 387 -2.44 12.05 -5.05
C PHE A 387 -2.23 12.57 -6.47
N LEU A 388 -1.10 12.21 -7.08
CA LEU A 388 -0.75 12.56 -8.45
C LEU A 388 -1.12 11.39 -9.38
N ASN A 389 -1.65 11.71 -10.57
CA ASN A 389 -1.86 10.76 -11.68
C ASN A 389 -2.65 9.48 -11.29
N THR A 390 -3.59 9.58 -10.34
CA THR A 390 -4.34 8.42 -9.85
C THR A 390 -5.36 7.93 -10.89
N ARG A 391 -5.34 6.63 -11.20
CA ARG A 391 -6.22 6.01 -12.20
C ARG A 391 -7.23 5.05 -11.56
N VAL A 392 -8.49 5.11 -11.98
CA VAL A 392 -9.60 4.30 -11.48
C VAL A 392 -10.22 3.42 -12.57
N ASP A 393 -9.91 2.13 -12.53
CA ASP A 393 -10.55 1.10 -13.36
C ASP A 393 -11.53 0.27 -12.50
N SER A 394 -12.76 0.76 -12.32
CA SER A 394 -13.84 0.03 -11.62
C SER A 394 -14.81 -0.67 -12.60
N PHE A 395 -15.49 -1.71 -12.13
CA PHE A 395 -16.65 -2.33 -12.77
C PHE A 395 -17.84 -1.37 -12.92
N ARG A 396 -18.04 -0.48 -11.95
CA ARG A 396 -19.08 0.56 -11.92
C ARG A 396 -18.47 1.95 -12.16
N THR A 397 -19.30 2.98 -12.16
CA THR A 397 -18.83 4.34 -11.91
C THR A 397 -18.91 4.59 -10.42
N GLU A 398 -17.78 4.71 -9.73
CA GLU A 398 -17.74 4.97 -8.29
C GLU A 398 -18.36 6.34 -7.94
N PRO A 399 -18.97 6.51 -6.76
CA PRO A 399 -19.34 7.83 -6.27
C PRO A 399 -18.10 8.74 -6.14
N TYR A 400 -17.10 8.27 -5.40
CA TYR A 400 -15.85 8.98 -5.13
C TYR A 400 -14.64 8.09 -5.44
N ALA A 401 -13.50 8.68 -5.80
CA ALA A 401 -12.23 7.97 -5.77
C ALA A 401 -11.69 7.89 -4.34
N ILE A 402 -11.73 9.03 -3.63
CA ILE A 402 -11.12 9.24 -2.30
C ILE A 402 -12.17 9.85 -1.36
N ALA A 403 -12.17 9.47 -0.09
CA ALA A 403 -12.91 10.17 0.96
C ALA A 403 -11.97 10.63 2.08
N LEU A 404 -12.15 11.88 2.53
CA LEU A 404 -11.44 12.44 3.69
C LEU A 404 -12.43 12.57 4.84
N ARG A 405 -12.44 11.58 5.75
CA ARG A 405 -13.43 11.49 6.81
C ARG A 405 -13.18 12.54 7.91
N PRO A 406 -14.22 13.07 8.60
CA PRO A 406 -14.07 14.17 9.56
C PRO A 406 -13.16 13.86 10.74
N GLN A 407 -12.50 14.88 11.29
CA GLN A 407 -11.72 14.77 12.52
C GLN A 407 -12.65 14.69 13.74
N GLY A 408 -12.29 13.91 14.77
CA GLY A 408 -13.07 13.80 16.01
C GLY A 408 -12.65 14.77 17.11
N THR A 409 -13.37 14.74 18.23
CA THR A 409 -13.21 15.63 19.40
C THR A 409 -12.61 14.94 20.63
N SER A 410 -12.70 13.62 20.72
CA SER A 410 -12.31 12.84 21.91
C SER A 410 -11.69 11.48 21.54
N ILE A 411 -11.02 10.85 22.50
CA ILE A 411 -10.62 9.43 22.43
C ILE A 411 -11.52 8.65 23.39
N ALA A 412 -12.09 7.53 22.94
CA ALA A 412 -12.98 6.71 23.76
C ALA A 412 -12.20 6.10 24.95
N PRO A 413 -12.69 6.21 26.21
CA PRO A 413 -11.91 5.86 27.40
C PRO A 413 -11.30 4.45 27.39
N GLY A 414 -9.98 4.38 27.58
CA GLY A 414 -9.22 3.13 27.60
C GLY A 414 -8.92 2.51 26.23
N THR A 415 -9.14 3.25 25.14
CA THR A 415 -8.91 2.77 23.75
C THR A 415 -8.02 3.72 22.94
N THR A 416 -7.77 3.37 21.68
CA THR A 416 -7.20 4.26 20.65
C THR A 416 -8.27 4.81 19.69
N THR A 417 -9.55 4.54 19.91
CA THR A 417 -10.66 4.98 19.06
C THR A 417 -10.93 6.47 19.25
N VAL A 418 -11.07 7.20 18.15
CA VAL A 418 -11.46 8.61 18.11
C VAL A 418 -12.98 8.72 17.93
N GLU A 419 -13.60 9.63 18.67
CA GLU A 419 -15.06 9.86 18.68
C GLU A 419 -15.39 11.32 18.35
N GLY A 420 -16.67 11.59 18.04
CA GLY A 420 -17.16 12.94 17.74
C GLY A 420 -16.91 13.41 16.30
N ASN A 421 -16.56 12.50 15.39
CA ASN A 421 -16.31 12.81 13.98
C ASN A 421 -17.53 13.49 13.32
N ASP A 422 -18.73 12.99 13.62
CA ASP A 422 -20.00 13.50 13.07
C ASP A 422 -20.44 14.86 13.64
N SER A 423 -19.74 15.39 14.65
CA SER A 423 -20.05 16.67 15.29
C SER A 423 -19.06 17.81 14.99
N THR A 424 -17.99 17.56 14.22
CA THR A 424 -17.07 18.63 13.80
C THR A 424 -17.45 19.23 12.45
N ASN A 425 -17.22 20.54 12.30
CA ASN A 425 -17.33 21.22 11.01
C ASN A 425 -15.96 21.32 10.32
N ARG A 426 -15.94 21.46 8.98
CA ARG A 426 -14.69 21.52 8.20
C ARG A 426 -13.69 22.57 8.74
N ALA A 427 -14.15 23.75 9.15
CA ALA A 427 -13.24 24.81 9.60
C ALA A 427 -12.48 24.47 10.89
N GLN A 428 -12.94 23.49 11.68
CA GLN A 428 -12.22 22.97 12.85
C GLN A 428 -11.17 21.91 12.48
N GLN A 429 -11.27 21.28 11.32
CA GLN A 429 -10.41 20.16 10.92
C GLN A 429 -9.02 20.66 10.51
N ARG A 430 -7.98 19.86 10.81
CA ARG A 430 -6.57 20.16 10.51
C ARG A 430 -5.98 19.20 9.46
N MET A 431 -6.81 18.81 8.49
CA MET A 431 -6.49 17.80 7.48
C MET A 431 -6.89 18.30 6.09
N VAL A 432 -6.01 18.13 5.10
CA VAL A 432 -6.21 18.53 3.70
C VAL A 432 -5.85 17.36 2.78
N SER A 433 -6.61 17.18 1.69
CA SER A 433 -6.30 16.21 0.64
C SER A 433 -6.33 16.89 -0.73
N LEU A 434 -5.28 16.69 -1.52
CA LEU A 434 -5.09 17.27 -2.84
C LEU A 434 -4.94 16.13 -3.87
N ALA A 435 -5.67 16.22 -4.98
CA ALA A 435 -5.55 15.28 -6.09
C ALA A 435 -5.31 16.02 -7.41
N PHE A 436 -4.40 15.50 -8.23
CA PHE A 436 -4.00 16.07 -9.50
C PHE A 436 -4.07 14.99 -10.59
N ASN A 437 -4.62 15.32 -11.75
CA ASN A 437 -4.78 14.43 -12.91
C ASN A 437 -5.39 13.06 -12.55
N THR A 438 -6.46 13.07 -11.74
CA THR A 438 -7.17 11.83 -11.38
C THR A 438 -8.13 11.44 -12.49
N THR A 439 -8.04 10.20 -12.99
CA THR A 439 -8.74 9.75 -14.21
C THR A 439 -9.41 8.39 -14.03
N GLY A 440 -10.45 8.10 -14.83
CA GLY A 440 -11.12 6.79 -14.85
C GLY A 440 -12.61 6.85 -14.48
N ARG A 441 -13.12 5.79 -13.84
CA ARG A 441 -14.56 5.52 -13.67
C ARG A 441 -15.12 5.94 -12.29
N PHE A 442 -15.25 7.24 -12.07
CA PHE A 442 -15.91 7.83 -10.88
C PHE A 442 -16.83 9.01 -11.27
N LYS A 443 -17.63 9.52 -10.33
CA LYS A 443 -18.46 10.74 -10.50
C LYS A 443 -17.73 12.00 -10.04
N GLN A 444 -17.08 11.94 -8.88
CA GLN A 444 -16.25 13.00 -8.32
C GLN A 444 -14.96 12.39 -7.76
N VAL A 445 -13.87 13.16 -7.65
CA VAL A 445 -12.64 12.64 -7.05
C VAL A 445 -12.79 12.46 -5.55
N TYR A 446 -13.42 13.44 -4.88
CA TYR A 446 -13.53 13.50 -3.42
C TYR A 446 -14.96 13.46 -2.89
N SER A 447 -15.10 12.89 -1.67
CA SER A 447 -16.27 13.08 -0.81
C SER A 447 -16.38 14.50 -0.24
N ASN A 448 -17.57 14.85 0.27
CA ASN A 448 -17.90 16.21 0.73
C ASN A 448 -17.67 16.46 2.24
N GLU A 449 -16.73 15.74 2.86
CA GLU A 449 -16.59 15.68 4.33
C GLU A 449 -15.49 16.58 4.90
N GLY A 450 -14.38 16.80 4.17
CA GLY A 450 -13.21 17.55 4.64
C GLY A 450 -12.73 18.65 3.68
N TRP A 451 -11.48 19.11 3.85
CA TRP A 451 -10.83 20.04 2.92
C TRP A 451 -10.15 19.28 1.78
N THR A 452 -10.85 19.22 0.66
CA THR A 452 -10.46 18.40 -0.50
C THR A 452 -10.41 19.24 -1.77
N PHE A 453 -9.34 19.13 -2.55
CA PHE A 453 -9.12 19.91 -3.77
C PHE A 453 -8.74 19.01 -4.94
N THR A 454 -9.37 19.22 -6.09
CA THR A 454 -9.09 18.52 -7.35
C THR A 454 -8.49 19.50 -8.35
N ASP A 455 -7.33 19.16 -8.90
CA ASP A 455 -6.52 19.98 -9.80
C ASP A 455 -6.38 21.47 -9.37
N PRO A 456 -6.01 21.76 -8.09
CA PRO A 456 -5.88 23.13 -7.62
C PRO A 456 -4.64 23.82 -8.19
N GLU A 457 -4.77 25.11 -8.50
CA GLU A 457 -3.60 25.98 -8.64
C GLU A 457 -2.91 26.12 -7.27
N LEU A 458 -1.67 25.65 -7.17
CA LEU A 458 -0.87 25.79 -5.95
C LEU A 458 -0.34 27.23 -5.83
N PRO A 459 -0.38 27.85 -4.64
CA PRO A 459 0.23 29.16 -4.42
C PRO A 459 1.76 29.06 -4.49
N ALA A 460 2.41 30.14 -4.89
CA ALA A 460 3.88 30.22 -4.94
C ALA A 460 4.51 29.89 -3.58
N GLY A 461 5.51 29.02 -3.58
CA GLY A 461 6.13 28.44 -2.37
C GLY A 461 5.51 27.12 -1.91
N ALA A 462 4.46 26.61 -2.56
CA ALA A 462 3.86 25.30 -2.29
C ALA A 462 4.29 24.20 -3.29
N GLU A 463 5.29 24.45 -4.14
CA GLU A 463 5.76 23.50 -5.18
C GLU A 463 6.33 22.21 -4.58
N TRP A 464 6.79 22.27 -3.32
CA TRP A 464 7.25 21.11 -2.53
C TRP A 464 6.17 20.03 -2.35
N VAL A 465 4.89 20.38 -2.51
CA VAL A 465 3.75 19.46 -2.39
C VAL A 465 3.78 18.39 -3.49
N THR A 466 4.24 18.77 -4.70
CA THR A 466 4.35 17.88 -5.86
C THR A 466 5.73 17.26 -6.03
N ASP A 467 6.78 17.80 -5.39
CA ASP A 467 8.10 17.18 -5.35
C ASP A 467 8.17 16.13 -4.23
N ARG A 468 8.37 14.86 -4.61
CA ARG A 468 8.44 13.72 -3.69
C ARG A 468 9.46 13.92 -2.56
N ASP A 469 10.67 14.35 -2.90
CA ASP A 469 11.77 14.41 -1.94
C ASP A 469 11.63 15.60 -1.00
N ALA A 470 11.10 16.73 -1.49
CA ALA A 470 10.75 17.89 -0.67
C ALA A 470 9.58 17.59 0.27
N PHE A 471 8.53 16.90 -0.20
CA PHE A 471 7.40 16.46 0.63
C PHE A 471 7.85 15.53 1.76
N ILE A 472 8.69 14.54 1.45
CA ILE A 472 9.24 13.62 2.45
C ILE A 472 10.07 14.37 3.50
N ARG A 473 10.91 15.34 3.08
CA ARG A 473 11.71 16.19 3.98
C ARG A 473 10.84 17.08 4.85
N HIS A 474 9.75 17.62 4.32
CA HIS A 474 8.79 18.41 5.10
C HIS A 474 8.13 17.53 6.19
N ALA A 475 7.57 16.39 5.81
CA ALA A 475 6.90 15.48 6.74
C ALA A 475 7.84 15.00 7.86
N LEU A 476 9.01 14.44 7.52
CA LEU A 476 9.95 13.96 8.54
C LEU A 476 10.58 15.10 9.35
N GLY A 477 10.83 16.25 8.73
CA GLY A 477 11.34 17.45 9.39
C GLY A 477 10.42 17.99 10.50
N LEU A 478 9.09 17.88 10.35
CA LEU A 478 8.12 18.29 11.37
C LEU A 478 8.21 17.49 12.67
N ILE A 479 8.65 16.23 12.60
CA ILE A 479 8.96 15.39 13.79
C ILE A 479 10.47 15.32 14.07
N GLY A 480 11.28 16.14 13.40
CA GLY A 480 12.73 16.19 13.53
C GLY A 480 13.41 14.85 13.25
N ARG A 481 13.04 14.19 12.14
CA ARG A 481 13.64 12.94 11.64
C ARG A 481 14.45 13.18 10.37
#